data_AF-A0A3N5UGP3-F1
#
_entry.id   AF-A0A3N5UGP3-F1
#
_cell.length_a   1.000
_cell.length_b   1.000
_cell.length_c   1.000
_cell.angle_alpha   90.00
_cell.angle_beta   90.00
_cell.angle_gamma   90.00
#
_symmetry.space_group_name_H-M   'P 1'
#
loop_
_entity.id
_entity.type
_entity.pdbx_description
1 polymer ?
#
loop_
_entity_poly.entity_id
_entity_poly.type
_entity_poly.pdbx_seq_one_letter_code
_entity_poly.pdbx_strand_id
1 'polypeptide(L)'
;MIYDILSQSPFPWILLSGLFTGAALSRLTRQTSNAKDPARARDRKIFWAMLGFSCTVTLLLLAIFVPGPQKILDIRLLYFFTGATALFFFVFRFKKAAGIPFFILAVVAIGSLLLFLQSIMAYTGETEIARLSILSRNVDFLSFELQDPRGNITKLDMPGTHLGAEVKLIIFDDLAIFLGQKTWYRFVGLKSAEVRKGSEMTTELRQYELARPEGISEALYRLVMDNQAAIPGIKTVQVQVTYVEAKPLTTYSVMIQNDSGVEVVRAR
;
A
#
# COMPACT_ATOMS: atom_id res chain seq x y z
N MET A 1 4.06 -0.62 5.96
CA MET A 1 3.38 0.67 6.28
C MET A 1 4.26 1.91 6.22
N ILE A 2 5.34 2.09 7.00
CA ILE A 2 6.23 3.28 6.79
C ILE A 2 6.89 3.21 5.40
N TYR A 3 7.40 2.04 5.02
CA TYR A 3 7.99 1.81 3.70
C TYR A 3 6.98 1.96 2.54
N ASP A 4 5.70 1.59 2.72
CA ASP A 4 4.67 1.73 1.68
C ASP A 4 4.21 3.18 1.50
N ILE A 5 4.06 3.94 2.58
CA ILE A 5 3.76 5.37 2.52
C ILE A 5 4.94 6.14 1.91
N LEU A 6 6.18 5.72 2.24
CA LEU A 6 7.39 6.25 1.60
C LEU A 6 7.50 5.83 0.12
N SER A 7 7.01 4.66 -0.30
CA SER A 7 7.20 4.17 -1.68
C SER A 7 6.02 4.45 -2.63
N GLN A 8 4.86 4.87 -2.12
CA GLN A 8 3.66 5.16 -2.92
C GLN A 8 3.29 6.64 -2.98
N SER A 9 3.92 7.49 -2.17
CA SER A 9 3.59 8.91 -2.07
C SER A 9 4.87 9.76 -1.98
N PRO A 10 5.00 10.84 -2.76
CA PRO A 10 6.15 11.76 -2.66
C PRO A 10 6.06 12.68 -1.43
N PHE A 11 4.86 12.82 -0.82
CA PHE A 11 4.60 13.78 0.25
C PHE A 11 5.46 13.59 1.51
N PRO A 12 5.72 12.37 2.00
CA PRO A 12 6.58 12.15 3.17
C PRO A 12 8.03 12.59 2.92
N TRP A 13 8.57 12.34 1.73
CA TRP A 13 9.92 12.78 1.36
C TRP A 13 10.03 14.30 1.26
N ILE A 14 8.99 14.94 0.73
CA ILE A 14 8.90 16.39 0.66
C ILE A 14 8.72 17.00 2.06
N LEU A 15 7.97 16.35 2.96
CA LEU A 15 7.84 16.78 4.35
C LEU A 15 9.19 16.74 5.08
N LEU A 16 9.93 15.63 4.94
CA LEU A 16 11.27 15.48 5.50
C LEU A 16 12.25 16.49 4.89
N SER A 17 12.18 16.70 3.58
CA SER A 17 12.96 17.73 2.90
C SER A 17 12.65 19.13 3.44
N GLY A 18 11.36 19.46 3.65
CA GLY A 18 10.92 20.71 4.27
C GLY A 18 11.42 20.86 5.71
N LEU A 19 11.47 19.78 6.49
CA LEU A 19 12.04 19.75 7.84
C LEU A 19 13.51 20.16 7.85
N PHE A 20 14.34 19.52 7.01
CA PHE A 20 15.77 19.82 6.93
C PHE A 20 16.03 21.23 6.37
N THR A 21 15.25 21.65 5.39
CA THR A 21 15.34 23.00 4.81
C THR A 21 14.97 24.07 5.82
N GLY A 22 13.87 23.89 6.54
CA GLY A 22 13.42 24.80 7.60
C GLY A 22 14.45 24.88 8.74
N ALA A 23 15.05 23.75 9.13
CA ALA A 23 16.12 23.70 10.11
C ALA A 23 17.39 24.44 9.64
N ALA A 24 17.79 24.26 8.39
CA ALA A 24 18.96 24.90 7.78
C ALA A 24 18.77 26.43 7.67
N LEU A 25 17.62 26.88 7.17
CA LEU A 25 17.26 28.31 7.09
C LEU A 25 17.22 28.96 8.48
N SER A 26 16.64 28.28 9.47
CA SER A 26 16.58 28.77 10.84
C SER A 26 17.98 28.95 11.45
N ARG A 27 18.92 28.05 11.12
CA ARG A 27 20.32 28.18 11.52
C ARG A 27 21.03 29.31 10.78
N LEU A 28 20.84 29.45 9.46
CA LEU A 28 21.46 30.49 8.64
C LEU A 28 21.04 31.91 9.06
N THR A 29 19.78 32.09 9.43
CA THR A 29 19.23 33.38 9.86
C THR A 29 19.56 33.75 11.31
N ARG A 30 20.19 32.84 12.08
CA ARG A 30 20.56 33.10 13.47
C ARG A 30 21.84 33.94 13.55
N GLN A 31 21.81 35.05 14.28
CA GLN A 31 23.00 35.86 14.56
C GLN A 31 23.96 35.10 15.50
N THR A 32 25.25 35.11 15.14
CA THR A 32 26.33 34.46 15.90
C THR A 32 27.28 35.46 16.56
N SER A 33 27.01 36.77 16.41
CA SER A 33 27.85 37.87 16.93
C SER A 33 27.96 37.88 18.46
N ASN A 34 26.94 37.41 19.16
CA ASN A 34 26.87 37.46 20.63
C ASN A 34 27.35 36.14 21.29
N ALA A 35 28.04 35.27 20.54
CA ALA A 35 28.57 34.02 21.07
C ALA A 35 29.96 34.24 21.70
N LYS A 36 30.28 33.43 22.71
CA LYS A 36 31.57 33.47 23.44
C LYS A 36 32.80 33.28 22.53
N ASP A 37 32.61 32.58 21.40
CA ASP A 37 33.62 32.34 20.36
C ASP A 37 32.95 32.49 18.97
N PRO A 38 32.93 33.71 18.37
CA PRO A 38 32.12 34.00 17.19
C PRO A 38 32.61 33.29 15.92
N ALA A 39 33.92 33.05 15.78
CA ALA A 39 34.50 32.34 14.64
C ALA A 39 34.07 30.86 14.62
N ARG A 40 34.29 30.12 15.72
CA ARG A 40 33.85 28.72 15.84
C ARG A 40 32.33 28.57 15.76
N ALA A 41 31.57 29.53 16.27
CA ALA A 41 30.11 29.54 16.17
C ALA A 41 29.63 29.72 14.72
N ARG A 42 30.34 30.53 13.92
CA ARG A 42 30.08 30.72 12.48
C ARG A 42 30.38 29.46 11.69
N ASP A 43 31.52 28.82 11.91
CA ASP A 43 31.92 27.61 11.18
C ASP A 43 30.96 26.45 11.49
N ARG A 44 30.63 26.25 12.76
CA ARG A 44 29.64 25.25 13.17
C ARG A 44 28.27 25.54 12.56
N LYS A 45 27.84 26.80 12.52
CA LYS A 45 26.58 27.21 11.88
C LYS A 45 26.56 26.84 10.39
N ILE A 46 27.63 27.15 9.67
CA ILE A 46 27.74 26.88 8.23
C ILE A 46 27.77 25.38 7.96
N PHE A 47 28.59 24.62 8.70
CA PHE A 47 28.69 23.16 8.57
C PHE A 47 27.31 22.49 8.71
N TRP A 48 26.59 22.82 9.79
CA TRP A 48 25.28 22.23 10.05
C TRP A 48 24.18 22.69 9.09
N ALA A 49 24.31 23.89 8.51
CA ALA A 49 23.42 24.35 7.45
C ALA A 49 23.68 23.59 6.14
N MET A 50 24.96 23.43 5.74
CA MET A 50 25.35 22.67 4.56
C MET A 50 24.95 21.19 4.67
N LEU A 51 25.15 20.57 5.84
CA LEU A 51 24.70 19.20 6.08
C LEU A 51 23.19 19.08 5.91
N GLY A 52 22.41 20.01 6.47
CA GLY A 52 20.96 20.06 6.32
C GLY A 52 20.53 20.21 4.87
N PHE A 53 21.17 21.11 4.10
CA PHE A 53 20.92 21.24 2.66
C PHE A 53 21.29 19.98 1.88
N SER A 54 22.39 19.29 2.23
CA SER A 54 22.73 18.03 1.59
C SER A 54 21.66 16.96 1.83
N CYS A 55 21.14 16.86 3.06
CA CYS A 55 20.04 15.97 3.38
C CYS A 55 18.76 16.33 2.61
N THR A 56 18.42 17.62 2.51
CA THR A 56 17.30 18.12 1.69
C THR A 56 17.43 17.66 0.23
N VAL A 57 18.62 17.83 -0.38
CA VAL A 57 18.86 17.46 -1.77
C VAL A 57 18.73 15.94 -1.95
N THR A 58 19.32 15.15 -1.07
CA THR A 58 19.20 13.68 -1.12
C THR A 58 17.74 13.23 -0.98
N LEU A 59 16.97 13.84 -0.08
CA LEU A 59 15.56 13.50 0.12
C LEU A 59 14.66 13.95 -1.04
N LEU A 60 14.95 15.08 -1.68
CA LEU A 60 14.28 15.50 -2.91
C LEU A 60 14.59 14.55 -4.07
N LEU A 61 15.84 14.09 -4.19
CA LEU A 61 16.22 13.10 -5.18
C LEU A 61 15.50 11.78 -4.94
N LEU A 62 15.40 11.32 -3.68
CA LEU A 62 14.63 10.13 -3.32
C LEU A 62 13.13 10.28 -3.66
N ALA A 63 12.56 11.48 -3.52
CA ALA A 63 11.18 11.76 -3.93
C ALA A 63 10.93 11.60 -5.45
N ILE A 64 11.97 11.74 -6.29
CA ILE A 64 11.87 11.55 -7.75
C ILE A 64 11.74 10.07 -8.12
N PHE A 65 12.37 9.18 -7.34
CA PHE A 65 12.35 7.73 -7.60
C PHE A 65 11.06 7.04 -7.11
N VAL A 66 10.18 7.77 -6.42
CA VAL A 66 8.92 7.26 -5.88
C VAL A 66 7.81 7.49 -6.92
N PRO A 67 7.09 6.43 -7.37
CA PRO A 67 5.98 6.57 -8.30
C PRO A 67 4.91 7.47 -7.68
N GLY A 68 4.76 8.66 -8.22
CA GLY A 68 3.91 9.72 -7.73
C GLY A 68 3.42 10.63 -8.88
N PRO A 69 2.92 11.84 -8.57
CA PRO A 69 2.26 12.72 -9.54
C PRO A 69 3.14 12.90 -10.78
N GLN A 70 2.51 12.68 -11.94
CA GLN A 70 3.13 12.55 -13.27
C GLN A 70 3.96 13.77 -13.71
N LYS A 71 4.01 14.84 -12.90
CA LYS A 71 4.83 16.04 -13.07
C LYS A 71 5.50 16.38 -11.75
N ILE A 72 6.83 16.38 -11.73
CA ILE A 72 7.68 16.80 -10.59
C ILE A 72 7.42 18.26 -10.18
N LEU A 73 6.78 19.04 -11.06
CA LEU A 73 6.32 20.42 -10.88
C LEU A 73 4.80 20.51 -10.63
N ASP A 74 4.18 19.52 -9.99
CA ASP A 74 2.82 19.69 -9.49
C ASP A 74 2.82 20.82 -8.44
N ILE A 75 2.04 21.87 -8.70
CA ILE A 75 1.98 23.07 -7.88
C ILE A 75 1.60 22.74 -6.42
N ARG A 76 0.86 21.65 -6.22
CA ARG A 76 0.46 21.15 -4.89
C ARG A 76 1.67 20.72 -4.05
N LEU A 77 2.66 20.07 -4.66
CA LEU A 77 3.88 19.63 -3.98
C LEU A 77 4.74 20.83 -3.57
N LEU A 78 4.77 21.88 -4.41
CA LEU A 78 5.50 23.10 -4.12
C LEU A 78 4.86 23.88 -2.96
N TYR A 79 3.52 24.02 -2.94
CA TYR A 79 2.81 24.62 -1.80
C TYR A 79 3.02 23.80 -0.52
N PHE A 80 3.01 22.47 -0.61
CA PHE A 80 3.25 21.61 0.54
C PHE A 80 4.69 21.75 1.07
N PHE A 81 5.69 21.75 0.18
CA PHE A 81 7.10 21.95 0.53
C PHE A 81 7.34 23.30 1.21
N THR A 82 6.81 24.37 0.61
CA THR A 82 6.95 25.74 1.16
C THR A 82 6.25 25.89 2.50
N GLY A 83 5.04 25.34 2.64
CA GLY A 83 4.31 25.29 3.91
C GLY A 83 5.06 24.53 5.00
N ALA A 84 5.56 23.33 4.69
CA ALA A 84 6.37 22.52 5.62
C ALA A 84 7.66 23.24 6.02
N THR A 85 8.37 23.84 5.05
CA THR A 85 9.60 24.59 5.29
C THR A 85 9.36 25.78 6.21
N ALA A 86 8.30 26.56 5.98
CA ALA A 86 7.93 27.68 6.81
C ALA A 86 7.58 27.23 8.23
N LEU A 87 6.73 26.20 8.37
CA LEU A 87 6.34 25.62 9.65
C LEU A 87 7.58 25.23 10.47
N PHE A 88 8.47 24.41 9.90
CA PHE A 88 9.66 23.96 10.61
C PHE A 88 10.67 25.08 10.86
N PHE A 89 10.79 26.05 9.95
CA PHE A 89 11.59 27.24 10.19
C PHE A 89 11.13 27.97 11.46
N PHE A 90 9.84 28.23 11.62
CA PHE A 90 9.28 28.89 12.80
C PHE A 90 9.46 28.07 14.07
N VAL A 91 9.20 26.76 14.03
CA VAL A 91 9.45 25.81 15.14
C VAL A 91 10.88 25.91 15.63
N PHE A 92 11.85 25.85 14.72
CA PHE A 92 13.26 25.89 15.08
C PHE A 92 13.77 27.29 15.44
N ARG A 93 13.13 28.35 14.93
CA ARG A 93 13.54 29.75 15.16
C ARG A 93 13.09 30.26 16.53
N PHE A 94 11.90 29.86 16.99
CA PHE A 94 11.25 30.40 18.20
C PHE A 94 11.21 29.40 19.36
N LYS A 95 12.26 28.58 19.51
CA LYS A 95 12.36 27.52 20.54
C LYS A 95 12.01 27.95 21.97
N LYS A 96 12.28 29.22 22.33
CA LYS A 96 12.09 29.76 23.68
C LYS A 96 10.74 30.43 23.94
N ALA A 97 10.00 30.86 22.91
CA ALA A 97 8.76 31.62 23.07
C ALA A 97 7.51 30.85 22.60
N ALA A 98 7.64 30.08 21.51
CA ALA A 98 6.55 29.32 20.92
C ALA A 98 6.94 27.85 20.63
N GLY A 99 8.21 27.47 20.86
CA GLY A 99 8.75 26.20 20.44
C GLY A 99 8.06 24.98 21.05
N ILE A 100 7.79 25.00 22.36
CA ILE A 100 7.15 23.85 23.02
C ILE A 100 5.67 23.72 22.61
N PRO A 101 4.83 24.78 22.68
CA PRO A 101 3.44 24.68 22.23
C PRO A 101 3.34 24.28 20.76
N PHE A 102 4.15 24.88 19.89
CA PHE A 102 4.10 24.62 18.45
C PHE A 102 4.70 23.25 18.08
N PHE A 103 5.69 22.76 18.83
CA PHE A 103 6.18 21.40 18.68
C PHE A 103 5.12 20.38 19.10
N ILE A 104 4.43 20.60 20.22
CA ILE A 104 3.30 19.76 20.63
C ILE A 104 2.20 19.80 19.57
N LEU A 105 1.85 20.99 19.06
CA LEU A 105 0.84 21.15 18.02
C LEU A 105 1.26 20.48 16.71
N ALA A 106 2.54 20.52 16.35
CA ALA A 106 3.07 19.79 15.19
C ALA A 106 3.03 18.27 15.40
N VAL A 107 3.40 17.77 16.59
CA VAL A 107 3.31 16.34 16.92
C VAL A 107 1.86 15.88 16.91
N VAL A 108 0.94 16.65 17.49
CA VAL A 108 -0.51 16.37 17.47
C VAL A 108 -1.04 16.44 16.04
N ALA A 109 -0.66 17.43 15.24
CA ALA A 109 -1.12 17.54 13.86
C ALA A 109 -0.59 16.40 12.99
N ILE A 110 0.68 16.01 13.14
CA ILE A 110 1.26 14.85 12.45
C ILE A 110 0.60 13.56 12.93
N GLY A 111 0.41 13.40 14.24
CA GLY A 111 -0.26 12.24 14.83
C GLY A 111 -1.71 12.11 14.36
N SER A 112 -2.47 13.20 14.40
CA SER A 112 -3.84 13.26 13.89
C SER A 112 -3.89 13.02 12.38
N LEU A 113 -2.95 13.53 11.60
CA LEU A 113 -2.85 13.26 10.17
C LEU A 113 -2.58 11.77 9.93
N LEU A 114 -1.63 11.17 10.65
CA LEU A 114 -1.33 9.73 10.54
C LEU A 114 -2.53 8.86 10.95
N LEU A 115 -3.21 9.20 12.05
CA LEU A 115 -4.43 8.52 12.51
C LEU A 115 -5.60 8.71 11.53
N PHE A 116 -5.72 9.89 10.92
CA PHE A 116 -6.74 10.17 9.92
C PHE A 116 -6.47 9.40 8.61
N LEU A 117 -5.21 9.34 8.15
CA LEU A 117 -4.82 8.48 7.04
C LEU A 117 -5.04 7.00 7.37
N GLN A 118 -4.79 6.57 8.60
CA GLN A 118 -5.09 5.21 9.05
C GLN A 118 -6.60 4.94 9.07
N SER A 119 -7.42 5.90 9.48
CA SER A 119 -8.89 5.79 9.51
C SER A 119 -9.51 5.72 8.11
N ILE A 120 -8.96 6.46 7.14
CA ILE A 120 -9.38 6.37 5.73
C ILE A 120 -9.03 5.00 5.12
N MET A 121 -8.05 4.29 5.68
CA MET A 121 -7.55 3.01 5.16
C MET A 121 -7.81 1.79 6.05
N ALA A 122 -8.48 1.96 7.20
CA ALA A 122 -8.94 0.87 8.04
C ALA A 122 -10.18 0.22 7.39
N TYR A 123 -9.94 -0.45 6.26
CA TYR A 123 -10.91 -1.31 5.64
C TYR A 123 -11.03 -2.59 6.49
N THR A 124 -11.99 -2.57 7.40
CA THR A 124 -12.44 -3.71 8.20
C THR A 124 -13.59 -4.45 7.52
N GLY A 125 -13.46 -4.77 6.22
CA GLY A 125 -14.56 -5.36 5.47
C GLY A 125 -14.10 -6.22 4.30
N GLU A 126 -14.81 -7.33 4.11
CA GLU A 126 -14.66 -8.25 3.00
C GLU A 126 -14.55 -7.48 1.67
N THR A 127 -13.53 -7.77 0.86
CA THR A 127 -13.29 -7.04 -0.39
C THR A 127 -13.76 -7.87 -1.57
N GLU A 128 -14.74 -7.36 -2.33
CA GLU A 128 -15.12 -7.95 -3.62
C GLU A 128 -13.99 -7.70 -4.64
N ILE A 129 -13.34 -8.79 -5.07
CA ILE A 129 -12.21 -8.75 -6.02
C ILE A 129 -12.61 -9.16 -7.44
N ALA A 130 -13.77 -9.78 -7.60
CA ALA A 130 -14.30 -10.13 -8.91
C ALA A 130 -15.78 -10.47 -8.81
N ARG A 131 -16.51 -10.22 -9.90
CA ARG A 131 -17.89 -10.68 -10.08
C ARG A 131 -17.97 -11.62 -11.27
N LEU A 132 -18.62 -12.76 -11.07
CA LEU A 132 -18.71 -13.87 -12.00
C LEU A 132 -20.17 -14.11 -12.34
N SER A 133 -20.58 -13.80 -13.56
CA SER A 133 -21.95 -14.05 -14.04
C SER A 133 -21.94 -15.30 -14.92
N ILE A 134 -22.63 -16.36 -14.49
CA ILE A 134 -22.68 -17.62 -15.24
C ILE A 134 -23.79 -17.52 -16.30
N LEU A 135 -23.39 -17.51 -17.57
CA LEU A 135 -24.30 -17.37 -18.71
C LEU A 135 -25.00 -18.68 -19.03
N SER A 136 -24.22 -19.77 -19.14
CA SER A 136 -24.74 -21.09 -19.47
C SER A 136 -23.85 -22.18 -18.90
N ARG A 137 -24.48 -23.30 -18.55
CA ARG A 137 -23.82 -24.54 -18.15
C ARG A 137 -24.20 -25.61 -19.16
N ASN A 138 -23.21 -26.09 -19.90
CA ASN A 138 -23.33 -27.30 -20.72
C ASN A 138 -22.62 -28.47 -20.00
N VAL A 139 -22.84 -29.70 -20.45
CA VAL A 139 -22.27 -30.90 -19.78
C VAL A 139 -20.74 -30.84 -19.73
N ASP A 140 -20.13 -30.27 -20.78
CA ASP A 140 -18.67 -30.23 -20.93
C ASP A 140 -18.07 -28.83 -20.74
N PHE A 141 -18.86 -27.77 -20.87
CA PHE A 141 -18.37 -26.38 -20.87
C PHE A 141 -19.22 -25.45 -20.00
N LEU A 142 -18.53 -24.57 -19.28
CA LEU A 142 -19.07 -23.46 -18.50
C LEU A 142 -18.73 -22.14 -19.21
N SER A 143 -19.76 -21.39 -19.58
CA SER A 143 -19.61 -20.04 -20.14
C SER A 143 -19.95 -19.01 -19.08
N PHE A 144 -19.03 -18.08 -18.82
CA PHE A 144 -19.22 -17.05 -17.80
C PHE A 144 -18.60 -15.71 -18.20
N GLU A 145 -19.14 -14.64 -17.62
CA GLU A 145 -18.59 -13.29 -17.71
C GLU A 145 -17.86 -12.97 -16.41
N LEU A 146 -16.58 -12.69 -16.51
CA LEU A 146 -15.77 -12.17 -15.42
C LEU A 146 -15.76 -10.64 -15.50
N GLN A 147 -16.30 -9.99 -14.49
CA GLN A 147 -16.19 -8.55 -14.29
C GLN A 147 -15.07 -8.28 -13.27
N ASP A 148 -14.01 -7.64 -13.76
CA ASP A 148 -12.88 -7.16 -12.97
C ASP A 148 -13.30 -5.94 -12.12
N PRO A 149 -12.66 -5.61 -10.99
CA PRO A 149 -12.99 -4.43 -10.17
C PRO A 149 -12.90 -3.11 -10.93
N ARG A 150 -12.18 -3.09 -12.06
CA ARG A 150 -12.07 -1.95 -12.99
C ARG A 150 -13.26 -1.83 -13.95
N GLY A 151 -14.22 -2.75 -13.89
CA GLY A 151 -15.41 -2.80 -14.74
C GLY A 151 -15.19 -3.47 -16.10
N ASN A 152 -14.03 -4.08 -16.35
CA ASN A 152 -13.78 -4.82 -17.59
C ASN A 152 -14.51 -6.16 -17.56
N ILE A 153 -15.29 -6.44 -18.60
CA ILE A 153 -16.05 -7.69 -18.73
C ILE A 153 -15.32 -8.59 -19.72
N THR A 154 -14.90 -9.77 -19.27
CA THR A 154 -14.25 -10.79 -20.12
C THR A 154 -15.15 -12.03 -20.19
N LYS A 155 -15.52 -12.45 -21.40
CA LYS A 155 -16.26 -13.70 -21.63
C LYS A 155 -15.28 -14.85 -21.74
N LEU A 156 -15.50 -15.89 -20.96
CA LEU A 156 -14.62 -17.06 -20.91
C LEU A 156 -15.45 -18.34 -20.94
N ASP A 157 -14.94 -19.30 -21.72
CA ASP A 157 -15.48 -20.65 -21.81
C ASP A 157 -14.44 -21.62 -21.22
N MET A 158 -14.83 -22.33 -20.17
CA MET A 158 -13.98 -23.29 -19.48
C MET A 158 -14.60 -24.68 -19.43
N PRO A 159 -13.82 -25.75 -19.60
CA PRO A 159 -14.32 -27.11 -19.44
C PRO A 159 -14.57 -27.44 -17.96
N GLY A 160 -15.66 -28.12 -17.65
CA GLY A 160 -15.96 -28.61 -16.29
C GLY A 160 -17.20 -28.01 -15.63
N THR A 161 -17.49 -28.48 -14.41
CA THR A 161 -18.73 -28.19 -13.68
C THR A 161 -18.53 -27.33 -12.45
N HIS A 162 -17.30 -27.25 -11.94
CA HIS A 162 -16.93 -26.47 -10.77
C HIS A 162 -15.97 -25.36 -11.18
N LEU A 163 -16.14 -24.20 -10.55
CA LEU A 163 -15.27 -23.05 -10.76
C LEU A 163 -14.59 -22.70 -9.44
N GLY A 164 -13.27 -22.55 -9.48
CA GLY A 164 -12.44 -22.16 -8.36
C GLY A 164 -11.77 -20.81 -8.62
N ALA A 165 -11.76 -19.94 -7.62
CA ALA A 165 -10.96 -18.72 -7.66
C ALA A 165 -9.61 -18.98 -6.98
N GLU A 166 -8.51 -18.76 -7.69
CA GLU A 166 -7.16 -18.92 -7.14
C GLU A 166 -6.61 -17.57 -6.68
N VAL A 167 -6.37 -17.46 -5.38
CA VAL A 167 -5.78 -16.27 -4.77
C VAL A 167 -4.58 -16.68 -3.94
N LYS A 168 -3.48 -15.96 -4.15
CA LYS A 168 -2.27 -16.02 -3.32
C LYS A 168 -2.41 -15.05 -2.17
N LEU A 169 -2.22 -15.51 -0.95
CA LEU A 169 -2.45 -14.74 0.27
C LEU A 169 -1.17 -14.67 1.11
N ILE A 170 -0.92 -13.51 1.71
CA ILE A 170 0.06 -13.29 2.75
C ILE A 170 -0.70 -12.74 3.95
N ILE A 171 -0.80 -13.52 5.01
CA ILE A 171 -1.49 -13.16 6.25
C ILE A 171 -0.43 -12.71 7.24
N PHE A 172 -0.64 -11.54 7.82
CA PHE A 172 0.23 -10.96 8.83
C PHE A 172 -0.22 -11.36 10.24
N ASP A 173 0.71 -11.35 11.18
CA ASP A 173 0.43 -11.60 12.59
C ASP A 173 -0.30 -10.41 13.22
N ASP A 174 -1.04 -10.65 14.31
CA ASP A 174 -1.74 -9.61 15.04
C ASP A 174 -0.79 -8.56 15.62
N LEU A 175 0.49 -8.91 15.82
CA LEU A 175 1.54 -7.97 16.22
C LEU A 175 1.91 -6.96 15.12
N ALA A 176 1.51 -7.23 13.88
CA ALA A 176 1.72 -6.37 12.72
C ALA A 176 0.59 -5.33 12.54
N ILE A 177 -0.02 -4.87 13.65
CA ILE A 177 -1.08 -3.83 13.74
C ILE A 177 -0.73 -2.59 12.91
N PHE A 178 0.56 -2.30 12.78
CA PHE A 178 1.09 -1.21 11.99
C PHE A 178 1.01 -1.43 10.48
N LEU A 179 0.34 -2.44 9.92
CA LEU A 179 0.15 -2.58 8.47
C LEU A 179 -1.23 -2.13 7.97
N GLY A 180 -2.20 -1.89 8.88
CA GLY A 180 -3.54 -1.41 8.54
C GLY A 180 -4.44 -2.45 7.85
N GLN A 181 -3.86 -3.38 7.09
CA GLN A 181 -4.50 -4.55 6.50
C GLN A 181 -3.81 -5.83 6.98
N LYS A 182 -4.60 -6.81 7.42
CA LYS A 182 -4.08 -8.09 7.94
C LYS A 182 -3.70 -9.08 6.84
N THR A 183 -4.14 -8.84 5.60
CA THR A 183 -3.93 -9.77 4.50
C THR A 183 -3.55 -9.02 3.23
N TRP A 184 -2.44 -9.41 2.60
CA TRP A 184 -2.16 -9.06 1.21
C TRP A 184 -2.60 -10.20 0.30
N TYR A 185 -3.06 -9.84 -0.89
CA TYR A 185 -3.52 -10.81 -1.86
C TYR A 185 -2.97 -10.54 -3.25
N ARG A 186 -2.98 -11.60 -4.07
CA ARG A 186 -2.79 -11.56 -5.52
C ARG A 186 -3.80 -12.50 -6.16
N PHE A 187 -4.72 -11.96 -6.94
CA PHE A 187 -5.72 -12.74 -7.67
C PHE A 187 -5.12 -13.24 -8.97
N VAL A 188 -4.77 -14.54 -9.02
CA VAL A 188 -4.06 -15.15 -10.16
C VAL A 188 -5.02 -15.38 -11.31
N GLY A 189 -6.21 -15.87 -10.99
CA GLY A 189 -7.28 -16.10 -11.95
C GLY A 189 -8.22 -17.22 -11.52
N LEU A 190 -8.74 -17.94 -12.49
CA LEU A 190 -9.81 -18.91 -12.30
C LEU A 190 -9.36 -20.30 -12.73
N LYS A 191 -9.77 -21.31 -11.97
CA LYS A 191 -9.59 -22.71 -12.28
C LYS A 191 -10.95 -23.36 -12.53
N SER A 192 -11.04 -24.20 -13.55
CA SER A 192 -12.18 -25.08 -13.73
C SER A 192 -11.80 -26.49 -13.34
N ALA A 193 -12.75 -27.20 -12.72
CA ALA A 193 -12.52 -28.55 -12.28
C ALA A 193 -13.78 -29.40 -12.41
N GLU A 194 -13.59 -30.71 -12.48
CA GLU A 194 -14.66 -31.70 -12.53
C GLU A 194 -14.56 -32.64 -11.34
N VAL A 195 -15.70 -32.86 -10.68
CA VAL A 195 -15.82 -33.84 -9.60
C VAL A 195 -16.01 -35.21 -10.23
N ARG A 196 -15.01 -36.07 -10.11
CA ARG A 196 -15.12 -37.46 -10.55
C ARG A 196 -16.01 -38.21 -9.57
N LYS A 197 -17.12 -38.79 -10.05
CA LYS A 197 -18.05 -39.58 -9.23
C LYS A 197 -17.27 -40.64 -8.42
N GLY A 198 -17.32 -40.54 -7.09
CA GLY A 198 -16.68 -41.48 -6.17
C GLY A 198 -15.36 -41.04 -5.56
N SER A 199 -14.88 -39.81 -5.83
CA SER A 199 -13.68 -39.25 -5.18
C SER A 199 -13.90 -37.79 -4.77
N GLU A 200 -13.35 -37.39 -3.61
CA GLU A 200 -13.30 -35.99 -3.14
C GLU A 200 -12.31 -35.12 -3.94
N MET A 201 -11.56 -35.71 -4.87
CA MET A 201 -10.58 -34.99 -5.69
C MET A 201 -11.22 -34.41 -6.95
N THR A 202 -11.30 -33.09 -7.01
CA THR A 202 -11.63 -32.33 -8.22
C THR A 202 -10.43 -32.38 -9.16
N THR A 203 -10.62 -32.89 -10.39
CA THR A 203 -9.54 -32.86 -11.40
C THR A 203 -9.50 -31.46 -12.00
N GLU A 204 -8.38 -30.75 -11.86
CA GLU A 204 -8.17 -29.46 -12.51
C GLU A 204 -8.10 -29.65 -14.03
N LEU A 205 -9.00 -29.01 -14.76
CA LEU A 205 -9.13 -29.16 -16.22
C LEU A 205 -8.50 -28.00 -16.96
N ARG A 206 -8.70 -26.76 -16.48
CA ARG A 206 -8.15 -25.57 -17.13
C ARG A 206 -7.91 -24.46 -16.11
N GLN A 207 -6.80 -23.75 -16.28
CA GLN A 207 -6.49 -22.53 -15.55
C GLN A 207 -6.55 -21.35 -16.54
N TYR A 208 -7.25 -20.30 -16.14
CA TYR A 208 -7.19 -19.01 -16.79
C TYR A 208 -6.45 -18.05 -15.88
N GLU A 209 -5.34 -17.53 -16.38
CA GLU A 209 -4.59 -16.48 -15.72
C GLU A 209 -5.08 -15.12 -16.21
N LEU A 210 -5.27 -14.19 -15.27
CA LEU A 210 -5.57 -12.81 -15.61
C LEU A 210 -4.36 -12.18 -16.29
N ALA A 211 -4.59 -11.50 -17.42
CA ALA A 211 -3.53 -10.77 -18.13
C ALA A 211 -2.87 -9.69 -17.25
N ARG A 212 -3.61 -9.15 -16.27
CA ARG A 212 -3.11 -8.24 -15.24
C ARG A 212 -3.69 -8.66 -13.88
N PRO A 213 -3.01 -9.56 -13.16
CA PRO A 213 -3.45 -10.02 -11.84
C PRO A 213 -3.53 -8.84 -10.88
N GLU A 214 -4.67 -8.68 -10.20
CA GLU A 214 -4.86 -7.64 -9.20
C GLU A 214 -4.15 -8.00 -7.88
N GLY A 215 -3.67 -6.99 -7.16
CA GLY A 215 -2.96 -7.15 -5.90
C GLY A 215 -1.43 -7.08 -6.02
N ILE A 216 -0.71 -7.77 -5.12
CA ILE A 216 0.75 -7.74 -5.04
C ILE A 216 1.42 -8.39 -6.25
N SER A 217 2.67 -8.01 -6.55
CA SER A 217 3.43 -8.62 -7.65
C SER A 217 3.83 -10.06 -7.34
N GLU A 218 3.98 -10.89 -8.38
CA GLU A 218 4.45 -12.27 -8.24
C GLU A 218 5.85 -12.33 -7.63
N ALA A 219 6.72 -11.39 -7.98
CA ALA A 219 8.08 -11.32 -7.43
C ALA A 219 8.06 -11.04 -5.92
N LEU A 220 7.18 -10.13 -5.46
CA LEU A 220 7.02 -9.84 -4.05
C LEU A 220 6.45 -11.05 -3.30
N TYR A 221 5.44 -11.71 -3.87
CA TYR A 221 4.87 -12.93 -3.29
C TYR A 221 5.93 -14.02 -3.11
N ARG A 222 6.72 -14.29 -4.15
CA ARG A 222 7.80 -15.29 -4.09
C ARG A 222 8.88 -14.93 -3.09
N LEU A 223 9.32 -13.67 -3.07
CA LEU A 223 10.30 -13.20 -2.09
C LEU A 223 9.81 -13.45 -0.66
N VAL A 224 8.54 -13.13 -0.40
CA VAL A 224 7.92 -13.33 0.92
C VAL A 224 7.76 -14.82 1.25
N MET A 225 7.33 -15.63 0.29
CA MET A 225 7.19 -17.08 0.45
C MET A 225 8.55 -17.73 0.78
N ASP A 226 9.60 -17.39 0.03
CA ASP A 226 10.93 -17.96 0.20
C ASP A 226 11.60 -17.51 1.51
N ASN A 227 11.19 -16.35 2.06
CA ASN A 227 11.78 -15.74 3.26
C ASN A 227 10.79 -15.63 4.44
N GLN A 228 9.69 -16.39 4.44
CA GLN A 228 8.61 -16.26 5.41
C GLN A 228 9.11 -16.32 6.86
N ALA A 229 10.07 -17.20 7.16
CA ALA A 229 10.63 -17.36 8.50
C ALA A 229 11.54 -16.20 8.94
N ALA A 230 12.11 -15.44 8.00
CA ALA A 230 13.04 -14.35 8.26
C ALA A 230 12.34 -12.98 8.36
N ILE A 231 11.13 -12.85 7.82
CA ILE A 231 10.40 -11.58 7.78
C ILE A 231 9.48 -11.49 9.02
N PRO A 232 9.79 -10.61 9.98
CA PRO A 232 8.97 -10.47 11.18
C PRO A 232 7.57 -9.92 10.83
N GLY A 233 6.55 -10.48 11.48
CA GLY A 233 5.15 -10.08 11.32
C GLY A 233 4.38 -10.84 10.24
N ILE A 234 4.99 -11.79 9.54
CA ILE A 234 4.27 -12.70 8.63
C ILE A 234 3.83 -13.94 9.39
N LYS A 235 2.52 -14.22 9.38
CA LYS A 235 1.94 -15.40 10.02
C LYS A 235 1.94 -16.59 9.08
N THR A 236 1.41 -16.41 7.86
CA THR A 236 1.32 -17.48 6.86
C THR A 236 1.33 -16.91 5.44
N VAL A 237 1.97 -17.65 4.53
CA VAL A 237 1.92 -17.42 3.08
C VAL A 237 1.30 -18.66 2.46
N GLN A 238 0.19 -18.51 1.76
CA GLN A 238 -0.55 -19.66 1.22
C GLN A 238 -1.21 -19.35 -0.12
N VAL A 239 -1.49 -20.39 -0.88
CA VAL A 239 -2.33 -20.33 -2.08
C VAL A 239 -3.66 -20.97 -1.72
N GLN A 240 -4.76 -20.26 -1.94
CA GLN A 240 -6.09 -20.77 -1.66
C GLN A 240 -6.91 -20.84 -2.95
N VAL A 241 -7.57 -21.98 -3.13
CA VAL A 241 -8.52 -22.21 -4.21
C VAL A 241 -9.84 -22.66 -3.59
N THR A 242 -10.88 -21.85 -3.75
CA THR A 242 -12.22 -22.18 -3.25
C THR A 242 -13.11 -22.53 -4.44
N TYR A 243 -13.51 -23.81 -4.53
CA TYR A 243 -14.39 -24.30 -5.60
C TYR A 243 -15.85 -24.16 -5.22
N VAL A 244 -16.67 -23.71 -6.17
CA VAL A 244 -18.13 -23.66 -6.04
C VAL A 244 -18.76 -24.37 -7.23
N GLU A 245 -19.84 -25.10 -6.96
CA GLU A 245 -20.67 -25.65 -8.04
C GLU A 245 -21.37 -24.51 -8.77
N ALA A 246 -21.05 -24.38 -10.05
CA ALA A 246 -21.62 -23.36 -10.91
C ALA A 246 -23.10 -23.64 -11.20
N LYS A 247 -23.98 -22.74 -10.76
CA LYS A 247 -25.40 -22.74 -11.13
C LYS A 247 -25.63 -21.78 -12.29
N PRO A 248 -26.35 -22.20 -13.35
CA PRO A 248 -26.62 -21.35 -14.50
C PRO A 248 -27.43 -20.11 -14.09
N LEU A 249 -27.22 -19.00 -14.81
CA LEU A 249 -27.91 -17.71 -14.60
C LEU A 249 -27.76 -17.17 -13.18
N THR A 250 -26.68 -17.55 -12.49
CA THR A 250 -26.37 -17.08 -11.15
C THR A 250 -25.12 -16.21 -11.21
N THR A 251 -25.13 -15.10 -10.45
CA THR A 251 -23.96 -14.26 -10.25
C THR A 251 -23.29 -14.60 -8.93
N TYR A 252 -21.97 -14.71 -8.93
CA TYR A 252 -21.14 -14.95 -7.77
C TYR A 252 -20.17 -13.78 -7.58
N SER A 253 -19.95 -13.37 -6.34
CA SER A 253 -18.92 -12.41 -5.95
C SER A 253 -17.79 -13.16 -5.27
N VAL A 254 -16.57 -12.95 -5.76
CA VAL A 254 -15.36 -13.46 -5.12
C VAL A 254 -14.93 -12.43 -4.10
N MET A 255 -14.94 -12.82 -2.83
CA MET A 255 -14.68 -11.97 -1.69
C MET A 255 -13.44 -12.45 -0.96
N ILE A 256 -12.56 -11.51 -0.62
CA ILE A 256 -11.44 -11.78 0.29
C ILE A 256 -11.86 -11.36 1.68
N GLN A 257 -11.82 -12.32 2.60
CA GLN A 257 -12.05 -12.08 4.01
C GLN A 257 -10.71 -11.89 4.72
N ASN A 258 -10.68 -10.93 5.65
CA ASN A 258 -9.53 -10.76 6.53
C ASN A 258 -9.35 -12.03 7.39
N ASP A 259 -8.15 -12.61 7.38
CA ASP A 259 -7.74 -13.78 8.16
C ASP A 259 -8.38 -15.15 7.77
N SER A 260 -9.51 -15.18 7.06
CA SER A 260 -10.20 -16.43 6.66
C SER A 260 -10.08 -16.78 5.17
N GLY A 261 -9.49 -15.90 4.36
CA GLY A 261 -9.06 -16.23 3.01
C GLY A 261 -10.05 -15.85 1.90
N VAL A 262 -10.33 -16.75 0.95
CA VAL A 262 -11.19 -16.49 -0.21
C VAL A 262 -12.53 -17.19 -0.07
N GLU A 263 -13.61 -16.43 -0.21
CA GLU A 263 -14.97 -16.94 -0.31
C GLU A 263 -15.59 -16.58 -1.66
N VAL A 264 -16.37 -17.50 -2.23
CA VAL A 264 -17.14 -17.25 -3.45
C VAL A 264 -18.62 -17.32 -3.06
N VAL A 265 -19.23 -16.15 -2.89
CA VAL A 265 -20.60 -16.01 -2.39
C VAL A 265 -21.54 -15.71 -3.56
N ARG A 266 -22.77 -16.23 -3.52
CA ARG A 266 -23.79 -15.85 -4.50
C ARG A 266 -24.15 -14.36 -4.31
N ALA A 267 -23.96 -13.56 -5.35
CA ALA A 267 -24.36 -12.15 -5.34
C ALA A 267 -25.90 -12.07 -5.27
N ARG A 268 -26.41 -11.20 -4.39
CA ARG A 268 -27.85 -10.95 -4.23
C ARG A 268 -28.38 -10.03 -5.33
#